data_AF-A0A2V6L1A3-F1
#
_entry.id   AF-A0A2V6L1A3-F1
#
_cell.length_a   1.000
_cell.length_b   1.000
_cell.length_c   1.000
_cell.angle_alpha   90.00
_cell.angle_beta   90.00
_cell.angle_gamma   90.00
#
_symmetry.space_group_name_H-M   'P 1'
#
loop_
_entity.id
_entity.type
_entity.pdbx_description
1 polymer ?
#
loop_
_entity_poly.entity_id
_entity_poly.type
_entity_poly.pdbx_seq_one_letter_code
_entity_poly.pdbx_strand_id
1 'polypeptide(L)'
;MSDLARRNLLSLAALALLALLAAGSVDTSSNSSKSISTTPRPSSAISSSTSESTPRSSSRELVHIGEVGILRAGDSSGNVVVGADKAANDELTKMAVNHDQEGFAGMVLSGRAFLVPAGTRVRLLDTLFTFGFLPTGAHIRILEGRFYGRDGVVPFEWVQPASAGSTESATPETRRAQPVHSATPPKTRSRKP
;
A
#
# COMPACT_ATOMS: atom_id res chain seq x y z
N MET A 1 33.05 37.49 -2.00
CA MET A 1 33.13 36.10 -1.54
C MET A 1 32.91 36.06 -0.03
N SER A 2 31.67 35.93 0.45
CA SER A 2 31.34 35.55 1.84
C SER A 2 29.84 35.69 2.16
N ASP A 3 28.98 34.90 1.51
CA ASP A 3 27.57 34.76 1.99
C ASP A 3 27.09 33.30 2.07
N LEU A 4 27.97 32.34 1.77
CA LEU A 4 27.64 30.91 1.83
C LEU A 4 27.83 30.28 3.22
N ALA A 5 28.37 31.02 4.20
CA ALA A 5 28.79 30.46 5.49
C ALA A 5 27.82 30.70 6.67
N ARG A 6 26.70 31.42 6.48
CA ARG A 6 25.80 31.79 7.61
C ARG A 6 24.50 30.99 7.73
N ARG A 7 24.20 30.06 6.81
CA ARG A 7 22.90 29.36 6.80
C ARG A 7 22.90 27.97 7.45
N ASN A 8 24.02 27.52 8.01
CA ASN A 8 24.17 26.14 8.51
C ASN A 8 24.14 25.97 10.04
N LEU A 9 23.61 26.93 10.79
CA LEU A 9 23.61 26.90 12.27
C LEU A 9 22.22 26.76 12.93
N LEU A 10 21.15 26.62 12.15
CA LEU A 10 19.79 26.39 12.69
C LEU A 10 19.32 24.92 12.57
N SER A 11 20.19 24.00 12.15
CA SER A 11 19.88 22.59 11.86
C SER A 11 19.83 21.66 13.08
N LEU A 12 20.09 22.13 14.31
CA LEU A 12 20.27 21.24 15.48
C LEU A 12 19.26 21.42 16.62
N ALA A 13 18.39 22.43 16.58
CA ALA A 13 17.46 22.70 17.70
C ALA A 13 16.05 22.11 17.53
N ALA A 14 15.66 21.66 16.33
CA ALA A 14 14.31 21.15 16.08
C ALA A 14 14.13 19.64 16.38
N LEU A 15 15.19 18.97 16.84
CA LEU A 15 15.18 17.51 17.10
C LEU A 15 14.74 17.15 18.55
N ALA A 16 14.31 18.13 19.37
CA ALA A 16 14.01 17.93 20.79
C ALA A 16 12.52 18.09 21.18
N LEU A 17 11.58 18.32 20.25
CA LEU A 17 10.19 18.66 20.58
C LEU A 17 9.13 17.63 20.14
N LEU A 18 9.54 16.40 19.82
CA LEU A 18 8.62 15.30 19.46
C LEU A 18 8.66 14.14 20.48
N ALA A 19 8.60 14.47 21.77
CA ALA A 19 8.59 13.48 22.87
C ALA A 19 7.42 13.66 23.86
N LEU A 20 6.34 14.36 23.49
CA LEU A 20 5.26 14.69 24.45
C LEU A 20 3.82 14.54 23.91
N LEU A 21 3.52 13.48 23.15
CA LEU A 21 2.13 13.16 22.79
C LEU A 21 1.82 11.65 22.89
N ALA A 22 2.19 11.05 24.01
CA ALA A 22 1.78 9.69 24.39
C ALA A 22 1.16 9.68 25.79
N ALA A 23 -0.01 10.32 25.92
CA ALA A 23 -0.90 10.17 27.07
C ALA A 23 -2.35 10.36 26.60
N GLY A 24 -3.11 9.26 26.54
CA GLY A 24 -4.51 9.27 26.10
C GLY A 24 -5.02 7.87 25.81
N SER A 25 -5.04 7.02 26.85
CA SER A 25 -5.57 5.65 26.85
C SER A 25 -6.96 5.66 27.51
N VAL A 26 -7.99 5.21 26.78
CA VAL A 26 -9.35 4.78 27.20
C VAL A 26 -10.01 4.24 25.90
N ASP A 27 -10.71 3.11 25.81
CA ASP A 27 -11.53 2.41 26.78
C ASP A 27 -11.47 0.90 26.66
N THR A 28 -11.73 0.29 27.81
CA THR A 28 -11.90 -1.13 28.08
C THR A 28 -13.29 -1.58 27.61
N SER A 29 -13.38 -2.67 26.87
CA SER A 29 -14.64 -3.40 26.69
C SER A 29 -14.43 -4.87 26.99
N SER A 30 -14.88 -5.22 28.19
CA SER A 30 -15.11 -6.55 28.71
C SER A 30 -16.12 -7.31 27.84
N ASN A 31 -15.80 -8.54 27.43
CA ASN A 31 -16.85 -9.51 27.21
C ASN A 31 -16.55 -10.81 27.94
N SER A 32 -17.39 -11.03 28.94
CA SER A 32 -17.46 -12.20 29.80
C SER A 32 -18.34 -13.23 29.12
N SER A 33 -17.78 -14.39 28.80
CA SER A 33 -18.57 -15.58 28.49
C SER A 33 -18.07 -16.76 29.30
N LYS A 34 -18.70 -16.85 30.47
CA LYS A 34 -18.87 -17.98 31.37
C LYS A 34 -19.28 -19.23 30.59
N SER A 35 -18.55 -20.33 30.74
CA SER A 35 -19.04 -21.69 30.46
C SER A 35 -18.36 -22.67 31.40
N ILE A 36 -19.19 -23.51 32.00
CA ILE A 36 -18.94 -24.37 33.17
C ILE A 36 -19.05 -25.82 32.69
N SER A 37 -18.36 -26.71 33.39
CA SER A 37 -18.75 -28.13 33.62
C SER A 37 -18.24 -29.16 32.58
N THR A 38 -17.90 -30.43 32.84
CA THR A 38 -17.48 -31.29 33.98
C THR A 38 -17.21 -32.68 33.34
N THR A 39 -16.18 -33.40 33.82
CA THR A 39 -15.97 -34.87 33.77
C THR A 39 -15.25 -35.53 32.57
N PRO A 40 -14.25 -36.41 32.81
CA PRO A 40 -13.51 -37.18 31.80
C PRO A 40 -14.05 -38.61 31.60
N ARG A 41 -13.90 -39.18 30.39
CA ARG A 41 -13.94 -40.64 30.15
C ARG A 41 -13.21 -41.03 28.83
N PRO A 42 -12.53 -42.21 28.73
CA PRO A 42 -11.44 -42.44 27.79
C PRO A 42 -11.78 -43.24 26.52
N SER A 43 -10.83 -43.21 25.58
CA SER A 43 -10.52 -44.11 24.46
C SER A 43 -11.54 -44.29 23.34
N SER A 44 -11.20 -43.81 22.13
CA SER A 44 -10.66 -44.65 21.04
C SER A 44 -10.45 -43.82 19.76
N ALA A 45 -9.45 -44.23 18.99
CA ALA A 45 -8.86 -43.60 17.81
C ALA A 45 -9.83 -43.25 16.66
N ILE A 46 -9.53 -42.16 15.94
CA ILE A 46 -9.63 -42.00 14.48
C ILE A 46 -8.58 -40.96 14.06
N SER A 47 -7.72 -41.34 13.11
CA SER A 47 -6.80 -40.48 12.42
C SER A 47 -7.54 -39.35 11.70
N SER A 48 -7.28 -38.11 12.09
CA SER A 48 -7.57 -36.93 11.30
C SER A 48 -6.34 -36.04 11.29
N SER A 49 -5.63 -36.05 10.17
CA SER A 49 -4.57 -35.12 9.80
C SER A 49 -5.11 -33.69 9.91
N THR A 50 -5.01 -33.14 11.11
CA THR A 50 -5.32 -31.75 11.40
C THR A 50 -4.08 -30.98 10.97
N SER A 51 -4.16 -30.36 9.79
CA SER A 51 -3.20 -29.35 9.37
C SER A 51 -3.19 -28.28 10.45
N GLU A 52 -2.15 -28.33 11.26
CA GLU A 52 -1.77 -27.33 12.23
C GLU A 52 -1.50 -26.03 11.44
N SER A 53 -2.56 -25.25 11.22
CA SER A 53 -2.43 -23.87 10.78
C SER A 53 -1.87 -23.11 11.97
N THR A 54 -0.56 -23.19 12.15
CA THR A 54 0.19 -22.25 12.97
C THR A 54 -0.27 -20.86 12.54
N PRO A 55 -0.79 -20.01 13.45
CA PRO A 55 -1.02 -18.62 13.11
C PRO A 55 0.35 -18.06 12.74
N ARG A 56 0.59 -17.85 11.44
CA ARG A 56 1.76 -17.10 10.99
C ARG A 56 1.63 -15.74 11.65
N SER A 57 2.40 -15.55 12.71
CA SER A 57 2.64 -14.25 13.32
C SER A 57 2.80 -13.28 12.17
N SER A 58 1.90 -12.31 12.09
CA SER A 58 1.85 -11.29 11.05
C SER A 58 3.01 -10.31 11.29
N SER A 59 4.24 -10.81 11.25
CA SER A 59 5.42 -10.00 11.05
C SER A 59 5.16 -9.25 9.75
N ARG A 60 5.07 -7.92 9.82
CA ARG A 60 4.96 -7.07 8.63
C ARG A 60 6.05 -7.51 7.66
N GLU A 61 5.65 -8.22 6.62
CA GLU A 61 6.58 -8.75 5.63
C GLU A 61 7.14 -7.52 4.90
N LEU A 62 8.42 -7.23 5.15
CA LEU A 62 9.09 -6.16 4.43
C LEU A 62 9.28 -6.61 2.99
N VAL A 63 9.04 -5.70 2.04
CA VAL A 63 9.36 -5.95 0.63
C VAL A 63 10.87 -5.88 0.46
N HIS A 64 11.46 -6.93 -0.10
CA HIS A 64 12.88 -6.99 -0.40
C HIS A 64 13.18 -6.47 -1.81
N ILE A 65 14.44 -6.10 -2.04
CA ILE A 65 14.91 -5.68 -3.36
C ILE A 65 14.69 -6.82 -4.37
N GLY A 66 14.11 -6.49 -5.52
CA GLY A 66 13.71 -7.42 -6.57
C GLY A 66 12.28 -7.94 -6.45
N GLU A 67 11.66 -7.84 -5.27
CA GLU A 67 10.29 -8.29 -5.05
C GLU A 67 9.26 -7.32 -5.62
N VAL A 68 8.05 -7.84 -5.81
CA VAL A 68 6.90 -7.06 -6.26
C VAL A 68 6.11 -6.59 -5.05
N GLY A 69 6.00 -5.28 -4.93
CA GLY A 69 5.12 -4.61 -3.98
C GLY A 69 3.91 -3.98 -4.65
N ILE A 70 3.07 -3.38 -3.82
CA ILE A 70 1.89 -2.61 -4.19
C ILE A 70 2.03 -1.22 -3.60
N LEU A 71 1.79 -0.19 -4.43
CA LEU A 71 1.76 1.18 -3.97
C LEU A 71 0.51 1.45 -3.13
N ARG A 72 0.69 2.01 -1.94
CA ARG A 72 -0.38 2.50 -1.07
C ARG A 72 -0.31 4.01 -0.96
N ALA A 73 -1.46 4.65 -1.13
CA ALA A 73 -1.63 6.04 -0.75
C ALA A 73 -1.64 6.15 0.77
N GLY A 74 -0.86 7.09 1.32
CA GLY A 74 -0.94 7.47 2.72
C GLY A 74 -2.22 8.25 3.04
N ASP A 75 -2.88 8.80 2.02
CA ASP A 75 -4.07 9.64 2.11
C ASP A 75 -5.26 9.04 1.32
N SER A 76 -6.43 9.67 1.49
CA SER A 76 -7.69 9.21 0.87
C SER A 76 -7.83 9.54 -0.62
N SER A 77 -6.81 10.13 -1.26
CA SER A 77 -6.88 10.60 -2.65
C SER A 77 -6.77 9.48 -3.70
N GLY A 78 -6.49 8.24 -3.26
CA GLY A 78 -6.39 7.06 -4.13
C GLY A 78 -5.24 7.12 -5.13
N ASN A 79 -4.38 8.14 -5.05
CA ASN A 79 -3.22 8.33 -5.91
C ASN A 79 -1.97 8.49 -5.04
N VAL A 80 -0.86 7.96 -5.52
CA VAL A 80 0.45 8.01 -4.89
C VAL A 80 1.34 8.90 -5.73
N VAL A 81 2.02 9.82 -5.07
CA VAL A 81 2.94 10.73 -5.75
C VAL A 81 4.31 10.09 -5.82
N VAL A 82 4.82 9.91 -7.03
CA VAL A 82 6.13 9.31 -7.25
C VAL A 82 7.08 10.40 -7.75
N GLY A 83 8.20 10.57 -7.05
CA GLY A 83 9.29 11.43 -7.51
C GLY A 83 10.04 10.76 -8.66
N ALA A 84 10.46 11.52 -9.67
CA ALA A 84 11.22 10.98 -10.79
C ALA A 84 12.62 10.50 -10.37
N ASP A 85 13.18 11.11 -9.32
CA ASP A 85 14.48 10.78 -8.76
C ASP A 85 14.49 11.06 -7.25
N LYS A 86 15.63 10.76 -6.59
CA LYS A 86 15.81 11.00 -5.15
C LYS A 86 15.65 12.47 -4.78
N ALA A 87 16.19 13.39 -5.58
CA ALA A 87 16.16 14.83 -5.28
C ALA A 87 14.72 15.36 -5.34
N ALA A 88 13.93 14.90 -6.31
CA ALA A 88 12.51 15.17 -6.41
C ALA A 88 11.74 14.61 -5.21
N ASN A 89 12.04 13.39 -4.75
CA ASN A 89 11.41 12.84 -3.55
C ASN A 89 11.75 13.63 -2.27
N ASP A 90 13.00 14.06 -2.14
CA ASP A 90 13.44 14.92 -1.01
C ASP A 90 12.71 16.28 -1.04
N GLU A 91 12.50 16.85 -2.22
CA GLU A 91 11.71 18.08 -2.41
C GLU A 91 10.23 17.87 -2.13
N LEU A 92 9.62 16.77 -2.61
CA LEU A 92 8.25 16.38 -2.28
C LEU A 92 8.05 16.31 -0.77
N THR A 93 9.00 15.68 -0.06
CA THR A 93 8.94 15.56 1.39
C THR A 93 8.95 16.94 2.06
N LYS A 94 9.81 17.85 1.61
CA LYS A 94 9.84 19.23 2.12
C LYS A 94 8.55 20.00 1.85
N MET A 95 8.00 19.87 0.64
CA MET A 95 6.72 20.51 0.28
C MET A 95 5.56 19.94 1.10
N ALA A 96 5.53 18.63 1.33
CA ALA A 96 4.53 17.97 2.16
C ALA A 96 4.55 18.48 3.60
N VAL A 97 5.74 18.64 4.19
CA VAL A 97 5.93 19.19 5.54
C VAL A 97 5.52 20.66 5.62
N ASN A 98 5.80 21.43 4.58
CA ASN A 98 5.48 22.86 4.53
C ASN A 98 4.06 23.16 4.01
N HIS A 99 3.29 22.12 3.63
CA HIS A 99 1.98 22.24 2.97
C HIS A 99 2.00 23.10 1.69
N ASP A 100 3.08 23.05 0.92
CA ASP A 100 3.26 23.81 -0.32
C ASP A 100 2.59 23.13 -1.52
N GLN A 101 1.33 23.48 -1.77
CA GLN A 101 0.53 22.95 -2.88
C GLN A 101 0.97 23.50 -4.25
N GLU A 102 1.49 24.72 -4.29
CA GLU A 102 1.92 25.35 -5.54
C GLU A 102 3.23 24.72 -6.04
N GLY A 103 4.18 24.50 -5.13
CA GLY A 103 5.40 23.76 -5.40
C GLY A 103 5.10 22.34 -5.89
N PHE A 104 4.13 21.67 -5.26
CA PHE A 104 3.69 20.33 -5.67
C PHE A 104 3.17 20.31 -7.11
N ALA A 105 2.26 21.23 -7.47
CA ALA A 105 1.74 21.33 -8.82
C ALA A 105 2.86 21.63 -9.84
N GLY A 106 3.79 22.52 -9.50
CA GLY A 106 4.96 22.82 -10.34
C GLY A 106 5.85 21.60 -10.59
N MET A 107 6.04 20.74 -9.58
CA MET A 107 6.78 19.49 -9.74
C MET A 107 6.09 18.48 -10.65
N VAL A 108 4.77 18.38 -10.58
CA VAL A 108 4.00 17.50 -11.47
C VAL A 108 4.06 18.01 -12.91
N LEU A 109 3.88 19.32 -13.12
CA LEU A 109 3.91 19.94 -14.45
C LEU A 109 5.30 19.87 -15.10
N SER A 110 6.37 19.97 -14.31
CA SER A 110 7.75 19.82 -14.79
C SER A 110 8.16 18.35 -15.01
N GLY A 111 7.30 17.38 -14.69
CA GLY A 111 7.58 15.95 -14.83
C GLY A 111 8.54 15.39 -13.79
N ARG A 112 8.91 16.18 -12.78
CA ARG A 112 9.75 15.76 -11.64
C ARG A 112 8.98 14.92 -10.63
N ALA A 113 7.66 15.02 -10.63
CA ALA A 113 6.78 14.09 -9.95
C ALA A 113 5.64 13.64 -10.86
N PHE A 114 5.04 12.49 -10.59
CA PHE A 114 3.88 12.01 -11.31
C PHE A 114 2.97 11.18 -10.41
N LEU A 115 1.66 11.24 -10.68
CA LEU A 115 0.65 10.59 -9.85
C LEU A 115 0.32 9.20 -10.36
N VAL A 116 0.62 8.17 -9.59
CA VAL A 116 0.33 6.76 -9.90
C VAL A 116 -0.87 6.30 -9.08
N PRO A 117 -1.87 5.61 -9.64
CA PRO A 117 -2.98 5.07 -8.85
C PRO A 117 -2.49 4.17 -7.71
N ALA A 118 -3.09 4.28 -6.54
CA ALA A 118 -2.89 3.32 -5.46
C ALA A 118 -3.33 1.92 -5.92
N GLY A 119 -2.70 0.87 -5.40
CA GLY A 119 -2.91 -0.50 -5.84
C GLY A 119 -2.03 -0.91 -7.03
N THR A 120 -1.31 0.02 -7.66
CA THR A 120 -0.41 -0.30 -8.78
C THR A 120 0.73 -1.21 -8.33
N ARG A 121 0.98 -2.28 -9.08
CA ARG A 121 2.13 -3.17 -8.83
C ARG A 121 3.44 -2.51 -9.23
N VAL A 122 4.42 -2.63 -8.35
CA VAL A 122 5.77 -2.06 -8.52
C VAL A 122 6.82 -3.08 -8.14
N ARG A 123 7.98 -3.04 -8.80
CA ARG A 123 9.16 -3.81 -8.37
C ARG A 123 10.06 -2.90 -7.56
N LEU A 124 10.49 -3.35 -6.39
CA LEU A 124 11.50 -2.65 -5.61
C LEU A 124 12.87 -2.88 -6.26
N LEU A 125 13.53 -1.80 -6.68
CA LEU A 125 14.86 -1.85 -7.30
C LEU A 125 15.97 -1.60 -6.28
N ASP A 126 15.73 -0.69 -5.34
CA ASP A 126 16.69 -0.33 -4.30
C ASP A 126 15.98 0.30 -3.10
N THR A 127 16.63 0.24 -1.94
CA THR A 127 16.17 0.89 -0.70
C THR A 127 17.11 2.01 -0.34
N LEU A 128 16.57 3.22 -0.24
CA LEU A 128 17.33 4.42 0.10
C LEU A 128 17.39 4.55 1.63
N PHE A 129 18.60 4.61 2.16
CA PHE A 129 18.84 4.75 3.59
C PHE A 129 19.35 6.14 3.96
N THR A 130 18.72 6.75 4.96
CA THR A 130 19.25 7.94 5.64
C THR A 130 20.03 7.51 6.87
N PHE A 131 21.20 8.13 7.08
CA PHE A 131 22.17 7.77 8.12
C PHE A 131 22.66 6.31 8.09
N GLY A 132 22.44 5.57 6.99
CA GLY A 132 22.91 4.20 6.82
C GLY A 132 22.10 3.12 7.55
N PHE A 133 21.04 3.48 8.28
CA PHE A 133 20.20 2.51 8.99
C PHE A 133 18.68 2.74 8.87
N LEU A 134 18.23 3.95 8.50
CA LEU A 134 16.80 4.25 8.37
C LEU A 134 16.36 4.20 6.90
N PRO A 135 15.48 3.27 6.49
CA PRO A 135 14.92 3.30 5.15
C PRO A 135 13.99 4.51 5.02
N THR A 136 14.34 5.45 4.15
CA THR A 136 13.57 6.69 3.93
C THR A 136 12.95 6.75 2.55
N GLY A 137 13.41 5.91 1.62
CA GLY A 137 12.82 5.81 0.31
C GLY A 137 13.01 4.44 -0.32
N ALA A 138 12.25 4.21 -1.37
CA ALA A 138 12.25 3.02 -2.19
C ALA A 138 12.37 3.48 -3.65
N HIS A 139 13.42 3.03 -4.34
CA HIS A 139 13.51 3.15 -5.78
C HIS A 139 12.71 2.02 -6.40
N ILE A 140 11.72 2.35 -7.22
CA ILE A 140 10.75 1.41 -7.75
C ILE A 140 10.68 1.49 -9.27
N ARG A 141 10.33 0.36 -9.88
CA ARG A 141 9.89 0.28 -11.28
C ARG A 141 8.41 -0.04 -11.36
N ILE A 142 7.67 0.72 -12.13
CA ILE A 142 6.23 0.54 -12.29
C ILE A 142 5.96 -0.59 -13.26
N LEU A 143 5.12 -1.55 -12.85
CA LEU A 143 4.84 -2.76 -13.63
C LEU A 143 3.47 -2.72 -14.32
N GLU A 144 2.69 -1.64 -14.14
CA GLU A 144 1.32 -1.55 -14.67
C GLU A 144 0.87 -0.12 -14.98
N GLY A 145 -0.21 -0.01 -15.75
CA GLY A 145 -0.89 1.26 -16.01
C GLY A 145 -0.13 2.20 -16.95
N ARG A 146 -0.50 3.49 -16.90
CA ARG A 146 0.01 4.52 -17.84
C ARG A 146 1.51 4.83 -17.72
N PHE A 147 2.14 4.41 -16.62
CA PHE A 147 3.56 4.63 -16.36
C PHE A 147 4.38 3.34 -16.36
N TYR A 148 3.85 2.29 -17.01
CA TYR A 148 4.57 1.03 -17.16
C TYR A 148 6.02 1.25 -17.60
N GLY A 149 6.95 0.59 -16.91
CA GLY A 149 8.38 0.62 -17.21
C GLY A 149 9.10 1.89 -16.76
N ARG A 150 8.41 2.90 -16.21
CA ARG A 150 9.06 4.07 -15.61
C ARG A 150 9.59 3.73 -14.22
N ASP A 151 10.72 4.36 -13.91
CA ASP A 151 11.34 4.35 -12.60
C ASP A 151 10.93 5.58 -11.80
N GLY A 152 10.99 5.45 -10.48
CA GLY A 152 10.76 6.58 -9.58
C GLY A 152 11.04 6.23 -8.13
N VAL A 153 11.04 7.26 -7.30
CA VAL A 153 11.32 7.17 -5.86
C VAL A 153 10.08 7.53 -5.08
N VAL A 154 9.75 6.69 -4.10
CA VAL A 154 8.68 6.91 -3.13
C VAL A 154 9.21 6.74 -1.71
N PRO A 155 8.54 7.29 -0.69
CA PRO A 155 8.76 6.89 0.70
C PRO A 155 8.60 5.37 0.87
N PHE A 156 9.48 4.77 1.67
CA PHE A 156 9.55 3.30 1.83
C PHE A 156 8.23 2.71 2.36
N GLU A 157 7.54 3.46 3.23
CA GLU A 157 6.28 3.07 3.86
C GLU A 157 5.08 3.00 2.90
N TRP A 158 5.23 3.52 1.67
CA TRP A 158 4.18 3.47 0.64
C TRP A 158 4.24 2.19 -0.20
N VAL A 159 5.26 1.35 0.00
CA VAL A 159 5.38 0.06 -0.69
C VAL A 159 5.02 -1.07 0.28
N GLN A 160 3.96 -1.80 -0.03
CA GLN A 160 3.54 -2.98 0.73
C GLN A 160 3.81 -4.26 -0.05
N PRO A 161 4.08 -5.40 0.62
CA PRO A 161 4.23 -6.68 -0.07
C PRO A 161 2.91 -7.06 -0.74
N ALA A 162 3.00 -7.58 -1.97
CA ALA A 162 1.81 -8.00 -2.72
C ALA A 162 1.02 -9.12 -2.01
N SER A 163 1.66 -9.88 -1.11
CA SER A 163 1.04 -10.91 -0.26
C SER A 163 0.03 -10.35 0.76
N ALA A 164 0.15 -9.07 1.14
CA ALA A 164 -0.69 -8.46 2.18
C ALA A 164 -2.07 -8.00 1.67
N GLY A 165 -2.32 -8.03 0.35
CA GLY A 165 -3.49 -7.44 -0.29
C GLY A 165 -4.55 -8.42 -0.79
N SER A 166 -4.37 -9.73 -0.62
CA SER A 166 -5.36 -10.74 -1.01
C SER A 166 -6.52 -10.83 0.00
N THR A 167 -7.08 -9.71 0.46
CA THR A 167 -8.49 -9.73 0.89
C THR A 167 -9.31 -9.63 -0.37
N GLU A 168 -9.39 -10.80 -0.99
CA GLU A 168 -10.44 -11.26 -1.86
C GLU A 168 -11.80 -10.73 -1.36
N SER A 169 -12.16 -9.51 -1.77
CA SER A 169 -13.56 -9.12 -1.95
C SER A 169 -14.09 -9.87 -3.17
N ALA A 170 -13.94 -11.19 -3.18
CA ALA A 170 -14.87 -12.05 -3.86
C ALA A 170 -16.15 -11.92 -3.04
N THR A 171 -16.97 -10.93 -3.41
CA THR A 171 -18.40 -11.15 -3.27
C THR A 171 -18.66 -12.45 -4.02
N PRO A 172 -19.16 -13.52 -3.38
CA PRO A 172 -19.63 -14.68 -4.11
C PRO A 172 -20.87 -14.19 -4.85
N GLU A 173 -20.67 -13.63 -6.04
CA GLU A 173 -21.75 -13.30 -6.94
C GLU A 173 -22.35 -14.66 -7.30
N THR A 174 -23.44 -14.93 -6.58
CA THR A 174 -24.24 -16.11 -6.68
C THR A 174 -24.57 -16.28 -8.15
N ARG A 175 -23.92 -17.27 -8.76
CA ARG A 175 -24.14 -17.74 -10.12
C ARG A 175 -25.59 -18.24 -10.22
N ARG A 176 -26.53 -17.30 -10.34
CA ARG A 176 -27.92 -17.60 -10.64
C ARG A 176 -27.97 -17.87 -12.13
N ALA A 177 -27.92 -19.15 -12.46
CA ALA A 177 -28.12 -19.66 -13.80
C ALA A 177 -29.32 -18.96 -14.46
N GLN A 178 -29.07 -18.19 -15.53
CA GLN A 178 -30.14 -17.79 -16.42
C GLN A 178 -30.50 -18.99 -17.30
N PRO A 179 -31.78 -19.42 -17.32
CA PRO A 179 -32.23 -20.41 -18.27
C PRO A 179 -32.17 -19.83 -19.68
N VAL A 180 -31.54 -20.60 -20.57
CA VAL A 180 -31.41 -20.35 -21.99
C VAL A 180 -32.80 -20.46 -22.63
N HIS A 181 -33.48 -19.33 -22.86
CA HIS A 181 -34.67 -19.32 -23.69
C HIS A 181 -34.30 -19.02 -25.14
N SER A 182 -34.17 -20.11 -25.89
CA SER A 182 -34.20 -20.19 -27.33
C SER A 182 -35.49 -19.56 -27.88
N ALA A 183 -35.39 -18.51 -28.69
CA ALA A 183 -36.49 -18.03 -29.54
C ALA A 183 -35.92 -17.39 -30.82
N THR A 184 -35.72 -18.21 -31.85
CA THR A 184 -36.42 -18.19 -33.15
C THR A 184 -36.11 -17.00 -34.07
N PRO A 185 -35.50 -17.22 -35.26
CA PRO A 185 -35.28 -16.18 -36.24
C PRO A 185 -36.56 -15.87 -37.05
N PRO A 186 -36.91 -14.60 -37.30
CA PRO A 186 -37.98 -14.27 -38.23
C PRO A 186 -37.49 -14.34 -39.69
N LYS A 187 -38.37 -14.95 -40.47
CA LYS A 187 -38.28 -15.37 -41.86
C LYS A 187 -38.37 -14.19 -42.83
N THR A 188 -37.50 -14.25 -43.84
CA THR A 188 -37.51 -13.64 -45.18
C THR A 188 -38.74 -12.82 -45.60
N ARG A 189 -38.51 -11.63 -46.19
CA ARG A 189 -39.30 -11.19 -47.35
C ARG A 189 -38.50 -10.31 -48.31
N SER A 190 -38.01 -10.98 -49.34
CA SER A 190 -37.68 -10.39 -50.65
C SER A 190 -38.96 -9.81 -51.27
N ARG A 191 -38.91 -8.58 -51.75
CA ARG A 191 -39.87 -8.08 -52.75
C ARG A 191 -39.18 -7.06 -53.66
N LYS A 192 -38.79 -7.56 -54.83
CA LYS A 192 -38.60 -6.85 -56.11
C LYS A 192 -39.96 -6.32 -56.62
N PRO A 193 -40.04 -5.45 -57.65
CA PRO A 193 -39.08 -5.21 -58.75
C PRO A 193 -38.31 -3.88 -58.65
#